data_AF-A0A955X8I5-F1
#
_entry.id   AF-A0A955X8I5-F1
#
_cell.length_a   1.000
_cell.length_b   1.000
_cell.length_c   1.000
_cell.angle_alpha   90.00
_cell.angle_beta   90.00
_cell.angle_gamma   90.00
#
_symmetry.space_group_name_H-M   'P 1'
#
loop_
_entity.id
_entity.type
_entity.pdbx_description
1 polymer ?
#
loop_
_entity_poly.entity_id
_entity_poly.type
_entity_poly.pdbx_seq_one_letter_code
_entity_poly.pdbx_strand_id
1 'polypeptide(L)'
;MTPEAQQPPLRYPDGKARSLAEFVASCPDGAVVELAPGRYPGPVVIDKPVLIRGAGDLTRIFGRGGGRLLEVRLPDGAQAGLESVLLEGGDAPSGAGILLESGHLRLFNVHIQRCQAAGGGGGAIHVQGGELDASVLRVNDVSGDRGGALRIEGRATARVRDSQISRSHARQGGALAVEGEAKVSLEAVTVGKSRATTPSGGQAIYVAGAPGARPTVSCRRVRLEDVPLGQPLFVDPKYPGDVSLTGCDLPRVVQGVVGVVDGGENHWR
;
A
#
# COMPACT_ATOMS: atom_id res chain seq x y z
N MET A 1 -36.93 -5.33 8.64
CA MET A 1 -35.62 -5.29 7.95
C MET A 1 -35.75 -6.16 6.72
N THR A 2 -36.10 -5.54 5.60
CA THR A 2 -36.09 -6.18 4.28
C THR A 2 -34.64 -6.52 3.94
N PRO A 3 -34.32 -7.69 3.37
CA PRO A 3 -33.00 -7.94 2.82
C PRO A 3 -32.76 -6.89 1.73
N GLU A 4 -31.72 -6.07 1.87
CA GLU A 4 -31.23 -5.26 0.75
C GLU A 4 -30.99 -6.21 -0.42
N ALA A 5 -31.80 -6.08 -1.47
CA ALA A 5 -31.60 -6.85 -2.68
C ALA A 5 -30.24 -6.44 -3.26
N GLN A 6 -29.23 -7.28 -3.07
CA GLN A 6 -27.90 -7.08 -3.64
C GLN A 6 -28.05 -6.97 -5.16
N GLN A 7 -27.69 -5.79 -5.70
CA GLN A 7 -27.69 -5.56 -7.14
C GLN A 7 -26.78 -6.60 -7.81
N PRO A 8 -27.19 -7.17 -8.96
CA PRO A 8 -26.35 -8.14 -9.66
C PRO A 8 -25.03 -7.48 -10.10
N PRO A 9 -23.92 -8.24 -10.15
CA PRO A 9 -22.64 -7.70 -10.57
C PRO A 9 -22.69 -7.21 -12.02
N LEU A 10 -22.08 -6.05 -12.26
CA LEU A 10 -21.91 -5.45 -13.57
C LEU A 10 -20.62 -5.98 -14.20
N ARG A 11 -20.71 -6.56 -15.41
CA ARG A 11 -19.56 -7.19 -16.07
C ARG A 11 -18.88 -6.24 -17.04
N TYR A 12 -17.56 -6.26 -17.05
CA TYR A 12 -16.73 -5.51 -17.99
C TYR A 12 -15.63 -6.40 -18.60
N PRO A 13 -15.37 -6.35 -19.92
CA PRO A 13 -15.98 -5.46 -20.93
C PRO A 13 -17.46 -5.73 -21.17
N ASP A 14 -18.23 -4.67 -21.42
CA ASP A 14 -19.69 -4.72 -21.59
C ASP A 14 -20.15 -4.66 -23.05
N GLY A 15 -19.21 -4.78 -23.99
CA GLY A 15 -19.47 -4.70 -25.43
C GLY A 15 -19.69 -3.28 -25.97
N LYS A 16 -19.70 -2.22 -25.14
CA LYS A 16 -19.99 -0.84 -25.56
C LYS A 16 -18.77 -0.02 -25.98
N ALA A 17 -17.64 -0.68 -26.28
CA ALA A 17 -16.39 -0.07 -26.75
C ALA A 17 -15.91 1.14 -25.91
N ARG A 18 -16.20 1.14 -24.60
CA ARG A 18 -15.74 2.14 -23.64
C ARG A 18 -14.58 1.62 -22.80
N SER A 19 -13.82 2.52 -22.20
CA SER A 19 -12.74 2.21 -21.28
C SER A 19 -13.24 1.72 -19.92
N LEU A 20 -12.35 1.09 -19.14
CA LEU A 20 -12.66 0.65 -17.78
C LEU A 20 -13.00 1.86 -16.89
N ALA A 21 -12.26 2.96 -17.05
CA ALA A 21 -12.50 4.19 -16.30
C ALA A 21 -13.92 4.75 -16.56
N GLU A 22 -14.33 4.85 -17.83
CA GLU A 22 -15.68 5.29 -18.19
C GLU A 22 -16.77 4.33 -17.69
N PHE A 23 -16.49 3.02 -17.73
CA PHE A 23 -17.40 2.02 -17.19
C PHE A 23 -17.61 2.19 -15.69
N VAL A 24 -16.53 2.26 -14.90
CA VAL A 24 -16.58 2.45 -13.44
C VAL A 24 -17.24 3.77 -13.08
N ALA A 25 -16.91 4.87 -13.79
CA ALA A 25 -17.52 6.18 -13.56
C ALA A 25 -19.04 6.17 -13.79
N SER A 26 -19.54 5.34 -14.71
CA SER A 26 -20.98 5.19 -14.98
C SER A 26 -21.72 4.28 -14.01
N CYS A 27 -21.00 3.50 -13.19
CA CYS A 27 -21.63 2.58 -12.25
C CYS A 27 -22.34 3.36 -11.12
N PRO A 28 -23.47 2.85 -10.61
CA PRO A 28 -24.10 3.41 -9.41
C PRO A 28 -23.24 3.17 -8.16
N ASP A 29 -23.51 3.95 -7.11
CA ASP A 29 -22.90 3.75 -5.80
C ASP A 29 -23.23 2.34 -5.27
N GLY A 30 -22.22 1.70 -4.67
CA GLY A 30 -22.31 0.35 -4.14
C GLY A 30 -22.22 -0.75 -5.22
N ALA A 31 -21.97 -0.41 -6.48
CA ALA A 31 -21.88 -1.39 -7.55
C ALA A 31 -20.76 -2.42 -7.31
N VAL A 32 -21.02 -3.66 -7.72
CA VAL A 32 -20.01 -4.70 -7.86
C VAL A 32 -19.66 -4.84 -9.34
N VAL A 33 -18.41 -4.59 -9.68
CA VAL A 33 -17.88 -4.68 -11.04
C VAL A 33 -17.03 -5.93 -11.17
N GLU A 34 -17.42 -6.85 -12.06
CA GLU A 34 -16.67 -8.04 -12.43
C GLU A 34 -15.87 -7.78 -13.71
N LEU A 35 -14.55 -7.81 -13.59
CA LEU A 35 -13.63 -7.71 -14.71
C LEU A 35 -13.32 -9.10 -15.25
N ALA A 36 -13.60 -9.30 -16.54
CA ALA A 36 -13.08 -10.46 -17.24
C ALA A 36 -11.53 -10.47 -17.23
N PRO A 37 -10.88 -11.63 -17.40
CA PRO A 37 -9.47 -11.70 -17.76
C PRO A 37 -9.15 -10.77 -18.93
N GLY A 38 -8.10 -9.95 -18.80
CA GLY A 38 -7.81 -8.92 -19.78
C GLY A 38 -6.83 -7.87 -19.29
N ARG A 39 -6.50 -6.94 -20.19
CA ARG A 39 -5.61 -5.80 -19.92
C ARG A 39 -6.39 -4.50 -20.10
N TYR A 40 -6.46 -3.73 -19.03
CA TYR A 40 -7.25 -2.52 -18.93
C TYR A 40 -6.32 -1.33 -18.68
N PRO A 41 -6.31 -0.32 -19.55
CA PRO A 41 -5.52 0.88 -19.31
C PRO A 41 -6.03 1.61 -18.06
N GLY A 42 -5.11 2.01 -17.18
CA GLY A 42 -5.36 3.03 -16.16
C GLY A 42 -5.17 4.46 -16.72
N PRO A 43 -5.42 5.50 -15.90
CA PRO A 43 -5.90 5.42 -14.52
C PRO A 43 -7.39 5.05 -14.44
N VAL A 44 -7.77 4.35 -13.37
CA VAL A 44 -9.16 4.24 -12.94
C VAL A 44 -9.34 5.16 -11.73
N VAL A 45 -10.36 6.03 -11.77
CA VAL A 45 -10.72 6.90 -10.64
C VAL A 45 -11.88 6.25 -9.90
N ILE A 46 -11.72 6.11 -8.59
CA ILE A 46 -12.77 5.65 -7.68
C ILE A 46 -13.14 6.81 -6.75
N ASP A 47 -14.29 7.42 -7.03
CA ASP A 47 -14.85 8.56 -6.31
C ASP A 47 -16.17 8.24 -5.59
N LYS A 48 -16.60 6.97 -5.67
CA LYS A 48 -17.84 6.46 -5.09
C LYS A 48 -17.62 5.05 -4.51
N PRO A 49 -18.50 4.58 -3.61
CA PRO A 49 -18.46 3.19 -3.17
C PRO A 49 -18.59 2.24 -4.36
N VAL A 50 -17.60 1.38 -4.56
CA VAL A 50 -17.60 0.37 -5.63
C VAL A 50 -16.67 -0.78 -5.24
N LEU A 51 -17.05 -2.00 -5.59
CA LEU A 51 -16.18 -3.18 -5.50
C LEU A 51 -15.77 -3.60 -6.91
N ILE A 52 -14.47 -3.55 -7.21
CA ILE A 52 -13.93 -4.05 -8.48
C ILE A 52 -13.28 -5.41 -8.23
N ARG A 53 -13.79 -6.46 -8.87
CA ARG A 53 -13.30 -7.83 -8.75
C ARG A 53 -12.76 -8.34 -10.09
N GLY A 54 -11.52 -8.81 -10.10
CA GLY A 54 -10.91 -9.49 -11.23
C GLY A 54 -10.76 -10.99 -11.04
N ALA A 55 -9.96 -11.59 -11.91
CA ALA A 55 -9.61 -13.01 -11.94
C ALA A 55 -8.12 -13.25 -11.56
N GLY A 56 -7.62 -12.50 -10.60
CA GLY A 56 -6.21 -12.53 -10.15
C GLY A 56 -5.29 -11.84 -11.15
N ASP A 57 -4.10 -12.41 -11.36
CA ASP A 57 -3.08 -11.84 -12.25
C ASP A 57 -3.50 -11.84 -13.75
N LEU A 58 -4.58 -12.55 -14.09
CA LEU A 58 -5.20 -12.55 -15.42
C LEU A 58 -5.98 -11.26 -15.72
N THR A 59 -6.37 -10.52 -14.68
CA THR A 59 -7.01 -9.20 -14.79
C THR A 59 -5.98 -8.15 -14.46
N ARG A 60 -5.51 -7.41 -15.46
CA ARG A 60 -4.44 -6.43 -15.32
C ARG A 60 -4.92 -5.01 -15.59
N ILE A 61 -4.76 -4.11 -14.63
CA ILE A 61 -4.80 -2.66 -14.86
C ILE A 61 -3.36 -2.19 -15.07
N PHE A 62 -3.07 -1.53 -16.19
CA PHE A 62 -1.70 -1.18 -16.56
C PHE A 62 -1.52 0.26 -17.03
N GLY A 63 -0.31 0.79 -16.80
CA GLY A 63 0.10 2.12 -17.22
C GLY A 63 0.61 2.12 -18.67
N ARG A 64 0.42 3.24 -19.37
CA ARG A 64 0.83 3.39 -20.79
C ARG A 64 2.07 4.27 -20.95
N GLY A 65 3.10 4.03 -20.14
CA GLY A 65 4.36 4.81 -20.16
C GLY A 65 4.28 6.14 -19.40
N GLY A 66 3.38 6.24 -18.43
CA GLY A 66 3.14 7.41 -17.61
C GLY A 66 1.75 7.33 -16.97
N GLY A 67 1.60 7.92 -15.80
CA GLY A 67 0.37 7.98 -15.04
C GLY A 67 0.21 6.90 -13.96
N ARG A 68 -0.66 7.23 -13.01
CA ARG A 68 -1.11 6.36 -11.93
C ARG A 68 -2.05 5.27 -12.44
N LEU A 69 -2.15 4.13 -11.75
CA LEU A 69 -3.09 3.07 -12.13
C LEU A 69 -4.47 3.22 -11.46
N LEU A 70 -4.50 3.60 -10.18
CA LEU A 70 -5.72 3.80 -9.41
C LEU A 70 -5.66 5.08 -8.56
N GLU A 71 -6.64 5.95 -8.71
CA GLU A 71 -6.85 7.11 -7.82
C GLU A 71 -8.12 6.90 -7.01
N VAL A 72 -8.03 7.03 -5.68
CA VAL A 72 -9.16 6.85 -4.78
C VAL A 72 -9.37 8.12 -3.97
N ARG A 73 -10.53 8.74 -4.16
CA ARG A 73 -10.99 9.92 -3.45
C ARG A 73 -12.47 9.75 -3.10
N LEU A 74 -12.72 9.09 -1.99
CA LEU A 74 -14.09 8.80 -1.55
C LEU A 74 -14.60 9.87 -0.57
N PRO A 75 -15.92 10.08 -0.50
CA PRO A 75 -16.55 10.83 0.58
C PRO A 75 -16.21 10.25 1.97
N ASP A 76 -16.34 11.06 3.02
CA ASP A 76 -16.08 10.62 4.39
C ASP A 76 -16.95 9.43 4.77
N GLY A 77 -16.32 8.37 5.29
CA GLY A 77 -16.99 7.12 5.67
C GLY A 77 -17.36 6.19 4.50
N ALA A 78 -17.17 6.61 3.25
CA ALA A 78 -17.39 5.74 2.10
C ALA A 78 -16.23 4.76 1.89
N GLN A 79 -16.56 3.60 1.33
CA GLN A 79 -15.62 2.49 1.14
C GLN A 79 -15.66 1.97 -0.29
N ALA A 80 -14.48 1.70 -0.85
CA ALA A 80 -14.31 0.95 -2.09
C ALA A 80 -13.43 -0.29 -1.88
N GLY A 81 -13.50 -1.22 -2.83
CA GLY A 81 -12.73 -2.45 -2.80
C GLY A 81 -12.10 -2.79 -4.15
N LEU A 82 -10.91 -3.39 -4.10
CA LEU A 82 -10.25 -4.02 -5.24
C LEU A 82 -9.86 -5.45 -4.85
N GLU A 83 -10.35 -6.42 -5.63
CA GLU A 83 -10.16 -7.84 -5.35
C GLU A 83 -9.58 -8.57 -6.55
N SER A 84 -8.53 -9.36 -6.34
CA SER A 84 -8.01 -10.29 -7.36
C SER A 84 -7.65 -9.57 -8.68
N VAL A 85 -6.79 -8.55 -8.59
CA VAL A 85 -6.32 -7.76 -9.74
C VAL A 85 -4.81 -7.56 -9.66
N LEU A 86 -4.17 -7.56 -10.82
CA LEU A 86 -2.80 -7.10 -11.01
C LEU A 86 -2.77 -5.64 -11.46
N LEU A 87 -2.07 -4.79 -10.70
CA LEU A 87 -1.70 -3.42 -11.06
C LEU A 87 -0.24 -3.42 -11.54
N GLU A 88 0.01 -3.01 -12.78
CA GLU A 88 1.36 -3.06 -13.37
C GLU A 88 1.78 -1.79 -14.10
N GLY A 89 3.03 -1.36 -13.91
CA GLY A 89 3.63 -0.35 -14.80
C GLY A 89 3.15 1.08 -14.54
N GLY A 90 2.73 1.39 -13.31
CA GLY A 90 2.38 2.75 -12.92
C GLY A 90 3.61 3.64 -12.83
N ASP A 91 3.53 4.87 -13.33
CA ASP A 91 4.62 5.84 -13.26
C ASP A 91 4.03 7.23 -12.98
N ALA A 92 4.10 7.67 -11.73
CA ALA A 92 3.49 8.92 -11.30
C ALA A 92 4.39 9.65 -10.30
N PRO A 93 4.17 10.94 -10.02
CA PRO A 93 4.92 11.61 -8.96
C PRO A 93 4.77 10.91 -7.62
N SER A 94 3.57 10.45 -7.27
CA SER A 94 3.26 9.74 -6.02
C SER A 94 2.19 8.67 -6.23
N GLY A 95 2.24 7.61 -5.42
CA GLY A 95 1.24 6.54 -5.44
C GLY A 95 1.05 5.93 -6.82
N ALA A 96 2.16 5.54 -7.47
CA ALA A 96 2.14 5.21 -8.90
C ALA A 96 1.26 4.00 -9.24
N GLY A 97 1.21 3.00 -8.36
CA GLY A 97 0.15 1.99 -8.40
C GLY A 97 -1.19 2.60 -7.93
N ILE A 98 -1.26 2.94 -6.65
CA ILE A 98 -2.47 3.47 -6.01
C ILE A 98 -2.13 4.75 -5.23
N LEU A 99 -2.95 5.79 -5.43
CA LEU A 99 -3.03 6.93 -4.52
C LEU A 99 -4.38 6.88 -3.81
N LEU A 100 -4.35 6.80 -2.49
CA LEU A 100 -5.51 6.96 -1.63
C LEU A 100 -5.44 8.33 -0.97
N GLU A 101 -6.31 9.23 -1.40
CA GLU A 101 -6.40 10.60 -0.89
C GLU A 101 -7.38 10.68 0.29
N SER A 102 -8.51 9.98 0.21
CA SER A 102 -9.56 10.00 1.24
C SER A 102 -10.47 8.75 1.19
N GLY A 103 -11.12 8.48 2.33
CA GLY A 103 -12.06 7.37 2.55
C GLY A 103 -11.39 6.02 2.84
N HIS A 104 -12.13 4.93 2.67
CA HIS A 104 -11.67 3.58 3.01
C HIS A 104 -11.45 2.71 1.76
N LEU A 105 -10.22 2.23 1.56
CA LEU A 105 -9.89 1.28 0.50
C LEU A 105 -9.59 -0.10 1.08
N ARG A 106 -10.32 -1.11 0.61
CA ARG A 106 -10.02 -2.52 0.89
C ARG A 106 -9.32 -3.17 -0.30
N LEU A 107 -8.18 -3.80 -0.04
CA LEU A 107 -7.46 -4.61 -1.02
C LEU A 107 -7.45 -6.07 -0.57
N PHE A 108 -7.88 -6.98 -1.45
CA PHE A 108 -7.82 -8.41 -1.19
C PHE A 108 -7.25 -9.16 -2.39
N ASN A 109 -6.19 -9.94 -2.17
CA ASN A 109 -5.52 -10.69 -3.24
C ASN A 109 -5.11 -9.78 -4.41
N VAL A 110 -4.42 -8.69 -4.10
CA VAL A 110 -3.97 -7.70 -5.10
C VAL A 110 -2.47 -7.86 -5.32
N HIS A 111 -2.05 -7.79 -6.58
CA HIS A 111 -0.64 -7.77 -6.96
C HIS A 111 -0.30 -6.41 -7.55
N ILE A 112 0.72 -5.73 -7.03
CA ILE A 112 1.23 -4.47 -7.57
C ILE A 112 2.69 -4.66 -7.96
N GLN A 113 3.05 -4.37 -9.22
CA GLN A 113 4.43 -4.51 -9.66
C GLN A 113 4.88 -3.49 -10.69
N ARG A 114 6.20 -3.29 -10.77
CA ARG A 114 6.84 -2.43 -11.78
C ARG A 114 6.29 -1.00 -11.76
N CYS A 115 6.02 -0.49 -10.56
CA CYS A 115 5.52 0.86 -10.38
C CYS A 115 6.62 1.78 -9.83
N GLN A 116 6.66 3.03 -10.30
CA GLN A 116 7.69 3.99 -9.95
C GLN A 116 7.07 5.34 -9.54
N ALA A 117 7.41 5.82 -8.34
CA ALA A 117 6.99 7.10 -7.81
C ALA A 117 8.16 8.10 -7.71
N ALA A 118 8.35 8.93 -8.74
CA ALA A 118 9.57 9.72 -8.90
C ALA A 118 9.72 10.92 -7.93
N GLY A 119 8.65 11.42 -7.29
CA GLY A 119 8.70 12.68 -6.53
C GLY A 119 8.10 12.66 -5.12
N GLY A 120 7.07 11.85 -4.86
CA GLY A 120 6.25 11.89 -3.65
C GLY A 120 6.10 10.53 -2.95
N GLY A 121 6.82 9.49 -3.37
CA GLY A 121 6.89 8.21 -2.65
C GLY A 121 5.72 7.24 -2.86
N GLY A 122 5.82 6.07 -2.20
CA GLY A 122 4.83 4.99 -2.24
C GLY A 122 4.70 4.37 -3.63
N GLY A 123 5.80 3.85 -4.19
CA GLY A 123 5.86 3.33 -5.56
C GLY A 123 4.70 2.41 -5.92
N ALA A 124 4.29 1.55 -4.99
CA ALA A 124 3.07 0.78 -5.12
C ALA A 124 1.84 1.54 -4.61
N ILE A 125 1.87 2.01 -3.36
CA ILE A 125 0.73 2.63 -2.69
C ILE A 125 1.20 3.87 -1.91
N HIS A 126 0.53 4.99 -2.12
CA HIS A 126 0.62 6.15 -1.25
C HIS A 126 -0.74 6.39 -0.60
N VAL A 127 -0.78 6.37 0.72
CA VAL A 127 -1.94 6.77 1.51
C VAL A 127 -1.68 8.15 2.09
N GLN A 128 -2.27 9.15 1.46
CA GLN A 128 -2.18 10.55 1.86
C GLN A 128 -3.22 10.88 2.95
N GLY A 129 -4.37 10.20 2.91
CA GLY A 129 -5.44 10.33 3.89
C GLY A 129 -6.38 9.12 3.84
N GLY A 130 -7.21 8.97 4.88
CA GLY A 130 -8.17 7.86 4.98
C GLY A 130 -7.58 6.56 5.55
N GLU A 131 -8.23 5.44 5.21
CA GLU A 131 -7.94 4.11 5.73
C GLU A 131 -7.63 3.12 4.60
N LEU A 132 -6.53 2.39 4.74
CA LEU A 132 -6.19 1.26 3.89
C LEU A 132 -6.28 -0.05 4.69
N ASP A 133 -7.10 -1.00 4.24
CA ASP A 133 -7.08 -2.38 4.73
C ASP A 133 -6.67 -3.32 3.59
N ALA A 134 -5.42 -3.80 3.63
CA ALA A 134 -4.86 -4.70 2.62
C ALA A 134 -4.61 -6.09 3.19
N SER A 135 -5.01 -7.12 2.43
CA SER A 135 -4.77 -8.52 2.77
C SER A 135 -4.40 -9.33 1.54
N VAL A 136 -3.47 -10.27 1.70
CA VAL A 136 -2.94 -11.06 0.56
C VAL A 136 -2.41 -10.10 -0.52
N LEU A 137 -1.70 -9.06 -0.10
CA LEU A 137 -1.09 -8.08 -0.98
C LEU A 137 0.31 -8.58 -1.39
N ARG A 138 0.58 -8.63 -2.69
CA ARG A 138 1.92 -8.87 -3.24
C ARG A 138 2.43 -7.59 -3.87
N VAL A 139 3.61 -7.14 -3.47
CA VAL A 139 4.28 -5.99 -4.08
C VAL A 139 5.69 -6.38 -4.49
N ASN A 140 6.05 -6.14 -5.76
CA ASN A 140 7.42 -6.35 -6.21
C ASN A 140 7.90 -5.41 -7.30
N ASP A 141 9.22 -5.19 -7.33
CA ASP A 141 9.88 -4.41 -8.38
C ASP A 141 9.32 -2.99 -8.46
N VAL A 142 9.20 -2.33 -7.30
CA VAL A 142 8.64 -0.99 -7.18
C VAL A 142 9.69 -0.01 -6.64
N SER A 143 9.55 1.26 -6.98
CA SER A 143 10.43 2.30 -6.46
C SER A 143 9.66 3.56 -6.12
N GLY A 144 10.14 4.29 -5.12
CA GLY A 144 9.56 5.55 -4.70
C GLY A 144 10.58 6.44 -4.02
N ASP A 145 10.26 7.71 -3.83
CA ASP A 145 11.15 8.61 -3.09
C ASP A 145 11.22 8.27 -1.58
N ARG A 146 10.05 8.11 -0.96
CA ARG A 146 9.84 7.64 0.42
C ARG A 146 8.90 6.44 0.38
N GLY A 147 9.25 5.35 1.06
CA GLY A 147 8.44 4.14 1.04
C GLY A 147 8.44 3.53 -0.35
N GLY A 148 9.45 2.71 -0.68
CA GLY A 148 9.62 2.18 -2.04
C GLY A 148 8.40 1.41 -2.51
N ALA A 149 7.73 0.71 -1.58
CA ALA A 149 6.42 0.11 -1.80
C ALA A 149 5.30 1.00 -1.25
N LEU A 150 5.28 1.25 0.06
CA LEU A 150 4.19 1.94 0.74
C LEU A 150 4.68 3.23 1.40
N ARG A 151 3.98 4.34 1.16
CA ARG A 151 4.10 5.57 1.94
C ARG A 151 2.77 5.86 2.63
N ILE A 152 2.78 5.98 3.95
CA ILE A 152 1.61 6.33 4.76
C ILE A 152 1.94 7.62 5.51
N GLU A 153 1.13 8.66 5.37
CA GLU A 153 1.43 9.96 5.97
C GLU A 153 0.20 10.68 6.55
N GLY A 154 0.43 11.86 7.11
CA GLY A 154 -0.63 12.69 7.67
C GLY A 154 -1.31 11.98 8.84
N ARG A 155 -2.63 11.83 8.78
CA ARG A 155 -3.44 11.11 9.79
C ARG A 155 -3.99 9.79 9.27
N ALA A 156 -3.41 9.27 8.19
CA ALA A 156 -3.86 8.05 7.56
C ALA A 156 -3.69 6.83 8.48
N THR A 157 -4.55 5.84 8.28
CA THR A 157 -4.41 4.52 8.91
C THR A 157 -4.19 3.46 7.84
N ALA A 158 -3.29 2.52 8.10
CA ALA A 158 -3.08 1.37 7.22
C ALA A 158 -2.95 0.07 8.01
N ARG A 159 -3.69 -0.96 7.61
CA ARG A 159 -3.52 -2.33 8.08
C ARG A 159 -3.14 -3.21 6.90
N VAL A 160 -2.02 -3.90 7.01
CA VAL A 160 -1.53 -4.82 5.98
C VAL A 160 -1.33 -6.18 6.61
N ARG A 161 -2.04 -7.20 6.11
CA ARG A 161 -1.99 -8.56 6.65
C ARG A 161 -1.66 -9.62 5.61
N ASP A 162 -0.94 -10.67 6.02
CA ASP A 162 -0.67 -11.86 5.19
C ASP A 162 -0.12 -11.51 3.81
N SER A 163 0.89 -10.63 3.78
CA SER A 163 1.33 -9.93 2.57
C SER A 163 2.84 -10.05 2.37
N GLN A 164 3.27 -9.85 1.12
CA GLN A 164 4.68 -9.88 0.75
C GLN A 164 5.07 -8.61 -0.01
N ILE A 165 6.12 -7.96 0.46
CA ILE A 165 6.76 -6.82 -0.21
C ILE A 165 8.18 -7.26 -0.56
N SER A 166 8.55 -7.16 -1.83
CA SER A 166 9.88 -7.56 -2.27
C SER A 166 10.48 -6.61 -3.30
N ARG A 167 11.81 -6.56 -3.39
CA ARG A 167 12.51 -5.80 -4.46
C ARG A 167 12.02 -4.35 -4.56
N SER A 168 11.82 -3.70 -3.41
CA SER A 168 11.37 -2.31 -3.34
C SER A 168 12.51 -1.37 -2.93
N HIS A 169 12.56 -0.19 -3.55
CA HIS A 169 13.69 0.74 -3.37
C HIS A 169 13.22 2.16 -3.16
N ALA A 170 13.82 2.87 -2.20
CA ALA A 170 13.55 4.29 -1.97
C ALA A 170 14.75 5.05 -1.42
N ARG A 171 14.66 6.38 -1.28
CA ARG A 171 15.65 7.12 -0.50
C ARG A 171 15.52 6.83 0.99
N GLN A 172 14.30 6.74 1.48
CA GLN A 172 13.95 6.40 2.87
C GLN A 172 12.83 5.37 2.88
N GLY A 173 12.95 4.35 3.72
CA GLY A 173 11.97 3.27 3.85
C GLY A 173 11.92 2.43 2.58
N GLY A 174 12.91 1.56 2.37
CA GLY A 174 13.00 0.78 1.12
C GLY A 174 11.71 0.06 0.77
N ALA A 175 10.98 -0.44 1.78
CA ALA A 175 9.63 -0.95 1.64
C ALA A 175 8.58 0.05 2.14
N LEU A 176 8.70 0.54 3.38
CA LEU A 176 7.67 1.32 4.06
C LEU A 176 8.24 2.62 4.62
N ALA A 177 7.57 3.73 4.35
CA ALA A 177 7.75 4.99 5.08
C ALA A 177 6.44 5.37 5.79
N VAL A 178 6.53 5.67 7.09
CA VAL A 178 5.40 6.11 7.93
C VAL A 178 5.72 7.48 8.49
N GLU A 179 4.86 8.45 8.19
CA GLU A 179 5.14 9.85 8.44
C GLU A 179 3.99 10.61 9.13
N GLY A 180 4.31 11.70 9.85
CA GLY A 180 3.31 12.55 10.49
C GLY A 180 2.66 11.92 11.73
N GLU A 181 1.34 11.75 11.72
CA GLU A 181 0.53 11.11 12.79
C GLU A 181 -0.05 9.75 12.33
N ALA A 182 0.51 9.18 11.25
CA ALA A 182 -0.02 7.97 10.64
C ALA A 182 0.02 6.76 11.59
N LYS A 183 -0.99 5.89 11.48
CA LYS A 183 -1.11 4.67 12.28
C LYS A 183 -1.03 3.45 11.38
N VAL A 184 -0.02 2.62 11.56
CA VAL A 184 0.23 1.45 10.71
C VAL A 184 0.25 0.17 11.54
N SER A 185 -0.45 -0.86 11.06
CA SER A 185 -0.38 -2.22 11.58
C SER A 185 0.05 -3.17 10.47
N LEU A 186 1.15 -3.89 10.71
CA LEU A 186 1.65 -4.95 9.83
C LEU A 186 1.48 -6.28 10.56
N GLU A 187 0.77 -7.21 9.96
CA GLU A 187 0.59 -8.55 10.51
C GLU A 187 0.97 -9.64 9.49
N ALA A 188 1.85 -10.57 9.86
CA ALA A 188 2.27 -11.65 8.95
C ALA A 188 2.81 -11.13 7.61
N VAL A 189 3.55 -10.01 7.65
CA VAL A 189 4.13 -9.39 6.46
C VAL A 189 5.58 -9.83 6.31
N THR A 190 5.94 -10.26 5.10
CA THR A 190 7.33 -10.55 4.74
C THR A 190 7.88 -9.43 3.86
N VAL A 191 9.01 -8.86 4.24
CA VAL A 191 9.74 -7.86 3.46
C VAL A 191 11.09 -8.44 3.05
N GLY A 192 11.29 -8.58 1.74
CA GLY A 192 12.52 -9.10 1.14
C GLY A 192 13.13 -8.14 0.14
N LYS A 193 14.44 -8.20 -0.05
CA LYS A 193 15.23 -7.50 -1.07
C LYS A 193 14.88 -6.02 -1.21
N SER A 194 14.50 -5.37 -0.11
CA SER A 194 14.02 -4.00 -0.10
C SER A 194 15.05 -3.12 0.58
N ARG A 195 15.39 -1.97 -0.02
CA ARG A 195 16.56 -1.18 0.38
C ARG A 195 16.32 0.32 0.26
N ALA A 196 16.92 1.06 1.19
CA ALA A 196 16.98 2.51 1.12
C ALA A 196 18.35 2.94 0.57
N THR A 197 18.39 3.97 -0.27
CA THR A 197 19.66 4.48 -0.82
C THR A 197 20.41 5.36 0.18
N THR A 198 19.74 5.89 1.20
CA THR A 198 20.41 6.61 2.30
C THR A 198 20.74 5.65 3.45
N PRO A 199 21.96 5.68 4.03
CA PRO A 199 22.36 4.78 5.12
C PRO A 199 21.45 4.86 6.36
N SER A 200 21.00 6.07 6.69
CA SER A 200 20.06 6.38 7.78
C SER A 200 18.61 6.44 7.31
N GLY A 201 18.31 5.88 6.13
CA GLY A 201 17.00 5.96 5.52
C GLY A 201 16.02 4.91 6.03
N GLY A 202 16.43 3.96 6.86
CA GLY A 202 15.61 2.79 7.18
C GLY A 202 15.50 1.87 5.96
N GLN A 203 16.41 0.90 5.88
CA GLN A 203 16.57 0.07 4.70
C GLN A 203 15.29 -0.66 4.29
N ALA A 204 14.50 -1.11 5.27
CA ALA A 204 13.16 -1.64 5.04
C ALA A 204 12.10 -0.64 5.49
N ILE A 205 12.19 -0.13 6.73
CA ILE A 205 11.15 0.67 7.37
C ILE A 205 11.74 2.00 7.86
N TYR A 206 11.09 3.09 7.48
CA TYR A 206 11.37 4.44 7.96
C TYR A 206 10.17 4.99 8.71
N VAL A 207 10.40 5.59 9.87
CA VAL A 207 9.37 6.17 10.73
C VAL A 207 9.81 7.56 11.16
N ALA A 208 9.01 8.58 10.85
CA ALA A 208 9.30 9.96 11.24
C ALA A 208 8.04 10.79 11.47
N GLY A 209 7.91 11.41 12.64
CA GLY A 209 6.83 12.34 12.92
C GLY A 209 7.05 13.74 12.36
N ALA A 210 6.32 14.68 12.92
CA ALA A 210 6.49 16.11 12.72
C ALA A 210 6.37 16.83 14.08
N PRO A 211 6.61 18.14 14.20
CA PRO A 211 6.42 18.86 15.46
C PRO A 211 5.01 18.63 16.03
N GLY A 212 4.92 18.00 17.20
CA GLY A 212 3.64 17.67 17.86
C GLY A 212 2.90 16.46 17.28
N ALA A 213 3.48 15.76 16.31
CA ALA A 213 2.88 14.62 15.60
C ALA A 213 3.77 13.38 15.75
N ARG A 214 3.19 12.27 16.20
CA ARG A 214 3.89 11.00 16.40
C ARG A 214 3.19 9.88 15.64
N PRO A 215 3.86 9.23 14.67
CA PRO A 215 3.28 8.07 14.00
C PRO A 215 3.44 6.84 14.88
N THR A 216 2.55 5.87 14.69
CA THR A 216 2.64 4.57 15.38
C THR A 216 2.73 3.44 14.37
N VAL A 217 3.63 2.49 14.63
CA VAL A 217 3.82 1.30 13.80
C VAL A 217 3.80 0.06 14.69
N SER A 218 2.80 -0.79 14.53
CA SER A 218 2.72 -2.09 15.17
C SER A 218 3.07 -3.19 14.18
N CYS A 219 4.09 -3.98 14.49
CA CYS A 219 4.50 -5.13 13.71
C CYS A 219 4.22 -6.40 14.50
N ARG A 220 3.42 -7.30 13.94
CA ARG A 220 3.15 -8.63 14.48
C ARG A 220 3.53 -9.69 13.47
N ARG A 221 4.39 -10.64 13.84
CA ARG A 221 4.82 -11.72 12.92
C ARG A 221 5.40 -11.18 11.61
N VAL A 222 6.11 -10.05 11.66
CA VAL A 222 6.78 -9.45 10.50
C VAL A 222 8.16 -10.07 10.34
N ARG A 223 8.52 -10.41 9.10
CA ARG A 223 9.85 -10.95 8.75
C ARG A 223 10.58 -10.00 7.82
N LEU A 224 11.81 -9.63 8.17
CA LEU A 224 12.77 -9.03 7.23
C LEU A 224 13.70 -10.14 6.74
N GLU A 225 13.57 -10.53 5.46
CA GLU A 225 14.29 -11.70 4.93
C GLU A 225 15.79 -11.46 4.79
N ASP A 226 16.16 -10.28 4.31
CA ASP A 226 17.54 -9.89 4.11
C ASP A 226 18.02 -9.03 5.28
N VAL A 227 19.30 -9.19 5.64
CA VAL A 227 20.00 -8.20 6.45
C VAL A 227 20.45 -7.10 5.49
N PRO A 228 19.76 -5.94 5.43
CA PRO A 228 20.15 -4.91 4.51
C PRO A 228 21.51 -4.31 4.91
N LEU A 229 22.23 -3.74 3.95
CA LEU A 229 23.41 -2.93 4.24
C LEU A 229 22.95 -1.64 4.92
N GLY A 230 23.12 -1.54 6.24
CA GLY A 230 22.68 -0.40 7.03
C GLY A 230 21.55 -0.74 8.01
N GLN A 231 20.87 0.28 8.51
CA GLN A 231 19.86 0.11 9.56
C GLN A 231 18.52 -0.38 8.96
N PRO A 232 18.03 -1.59 9.30
CA PRO A 232 16.79 -2.14 8.71
C PRO A 232 15.55 -1.31 9.00
N LEU A 233 15.45 -0.84 10.24
CA LEU A 233 14.37 0.00 10.73
C LEU A 233 14.98 1.27 11.32
N PHE A 234 14.58 2.42 10.80
CA PHE A 234 15.01 3.72 11.29
C PHE A 234 13.84 4.50 11.86
N VAL A 235 14.02 5.05 13.06
CA VAL A 235 13.11 6.01 13.68
C VAL A 235 13.84 7.34 13.77
N ASP A 236 13.23 8.40 13.26
CA ASP A 236 13.82 9.73 13.27
C ASP A 236 14.02 10.25 14.71
N PRO A 237 15.24 10.63 15.11
CA PRO A 237 15.51 11.04 16.49
C PRO A 237 14.97 12.45 16.81
N LYS A 238 14.75 13.29 15.81
CA LYS A 238 14.25 14.66 15.99
C LYS A 238 12.73 14.66 16.14
N TYR A 239 12.05 13.84 15.36
CA TYR A 239 10.60 13.63 15.41
C TYR A 239 10.30 12.13 15.49
N PRO A 240 10.45 11.51 16.67
CA PRO A 240 10.30 10.06 16.80
C PRO A 240 8.85 9.61 16.67
N GLY A 241 8.68 8.41 16.13
CA GLY A 241 7.45 7.63 16.22
C GLY A 241 7.60 6.47 17.21
N ASP A 242 6.47 5.85 17.52
CA ASP A 242 6.40 4.70 18.41
C ASP A 242 6.29 3.42 17.59
N VAL A 243 7.22 2.48 17.79
CA VAL A 243 7.26 1.22 17.05
C VAL A 243 7.17 0.06 18.04
N SER A 244 6.17 -0.81 17.89
CA SER A 244 6.06 -2.04 18.69
C SER A 244 6.26 -3.28 17.84
N LEU A 245 7.07 -4.22 18.32
CA LEU A 245 7.43 -5.44 17.59
C LEU A 245 7.04 -6.67 18.43
N THR A 246 6.22 -7.56 17.89
CA THR A 246 5.81 -8.80 18.58
C THR A 246 5.87 -10.00 17.63
N GLY A 247 6.52 -11.08 18.04
CA GLY A 247 6.61 -12.31 17.23
C GLY A 247 7.35 -12.12 15.90
N CYS A 248 8.13 -11.06 15.75
CA CYS A 248 8.81 -10.68 14.51
C CYS A 248 10.15 -11.40 14.36
N ASP A 249 10.63 -11.44 13.12
CA ASP A 249 11.86 -12.13 12.73
C ASP A 249 12.77 -11.13 12.02
N LEU A 250 13.68 -10.53 12.78
CA LEU A 250 14.36 -9.27 12.45
C LEU A 250 15.86 -9.35 12.77
N PRO A 251 16.72 -8.57 12.08
CA PRO A 251 18.12 -8.44 12.48
C PRO A 251 18.27 -7.85 13.88
N ARG A 252 19.21 -8.36 14.68
CA ARG A 252 19.47 -7.94 16.07
C ARG A 252 19.71 -6.44 16.23
N VAL A 253 20.27 -5.78 15.22
CA VAL A 253 20.50 -4.33 15.22
C VAL A 253 19.22 -3.50 15.41
N VAL A 254 18.04 -4.05 15.13
CA VAL A 254 16.76 -3.37 15.34
C VAL A 254 16.44 -3.17 16.83
N GLN A 255 16.93 -4.04 17.72
CA GLN A 255 16.70 -3.91 19.17
C GLN A 255 17.27 -2.63 19.76
N GLY A 256 18.37 -2.12 19.20
CA GLY A 256 19.04 -0.91 19.68
C GLY A 256 18.43 0.39 19.18
N VAL A 257 17.37 0.34 18.39
CA VAL A 257 16.77 1.53 17.76
C VAL A 257 15.88 2.25 18.78
N VAL A 258 16.19 3.52 19.04
CA VAL A 258 15.37 4.36 19.93
C VAL A 258 13.96 4.51 19.35
N GLY A 259 12.93 4.38 20.20
CA GLY A 259 11.52 4.40 19.78
C GLY A 259 10.96 3.02 19.41
N VAL A 260 11.80 1.97 19.40
CA VAL A 260 11.37 0.58 19.28
C VAL A 260 11.11 -0.02 20.65
N VAL A 261 9.95 -0.65 20.80
CA VAL A 261 9.53 -1.42 21.96
C VAL A 261 9.43 -2.89 21.56
N ASP A 262 10.20 -3.74 22.25
CA ASP A 262 10.09 -5.19 22.15
C ASP A 262 8.86 -5.67 22.92
N GLY A 263 7.83 -6.09 22.20
CA GLY A 263 6.59 -6.65 22.74
C GLY A 263 6.63 -8.15 22.96
N GLY A 264 7.79 -8.81 22.84
CA GLY A 264 7.99 -10.24 23.12
C GLY A 264 7.92 -11.15 21.90
N GLU A 265 8.38 -12.39 22.08
CA GLU A 265 8.37 -13.48 21.09
C GLU A 265 9.15 -13.20 19.79
N ASN A 266 9.99 -12.16 19.78
CA ASN A 266 10.80 -11.80 18.62
C ASN A 266 12.02 -12.73 18.46
N HIS A 267 12.30 -13.13 17.23
CA HIS A 267 13.50 -13.85 16.84
C HIS A 267 14.52 -12.87 16.24
N TRP A 268 15.63 -12.68 16.96
CA TRP A 268 16.67 -11.70 16.62
C TRP A 268 17.88 -12.38 16.01
N ARG A 269 18.03 -12.23 14.69
CA ARG A 269 19.11 -12.85 13.91
C ARG A 269 20.39 -12.02 13.87
#